data_AF-A0A428J8E7-F1
#
_entry.id   AF-A0A428J8E7-F1
#
_cell.length_a   1.000
_cell.length_b   1.000
_cell.length_c   1.000
_cell.angle_alpha   90.00
_cell.angle_beta   90.00
_cell.angle_gamma   90.00
#
_symmetry.space_group_name_H-M   'P 1'
#
loop_
_entity.id
_entity.type
_entity.pdbx_description
1 polymer ?
#
loop_
_entity_poly.entity_id
_entity_poly.type
_entity_poly.pdbx_seq_one_letter_code
_entity_poly.pdbx_strand_id
1 'polypeptide(L)'
;MTRILLIAATIFFVTNTSVGHAWPTFYESDLLQVVIVENGVETTWRYESPTRFQRFDENGRSVGWKVKQEMDDLFTLLRLDHFTKVEKMVERLKEDGYPDVEHLEVRWMKSDGQLYTWTWKK
;
A
#
# COMPACT_ATOMS: atom_id res chain seq x y z
N MET A 1 18.48 71.71 -9.37
CA MET A 1 17.23 70.91 -9.42
C MET A 1 17.61 69.48 -9.79
N THR A 2 17.80 68.63 -8.79
CA THR A 2 18.34 67.27 -8.96
C THR A 2 17.18 66.27 -8.95
N ARG A 3 16.98 65.53 -10.06
CA ARG A 3 15.89 64.55 -10.20
C ARG A 3 16.29 63.23 -9.53
N ILE A 4 15.49 62.79 -8.57
CA ILE A 4 15.64 61.49 -7.89
C ILE A 4 15.04 60.40 -8.78
N LEU A 5 15.82 59.37 -9.07
CA LEU A 5 15.43 58.21 -9.86
C LEU A 5 14.78 57.17 -8.91
N LEU A 6 13.50 56.87 -9.09
CA LEU A 6 12.76 55.84 -8.36
C LEU A 6 13.09 54.46 -8.96
N ILE A 7 13.77 53.61 -8.20
CA ILE A 7 14.00 52.20 -8.54
C ILE A 7 12.78 51.40 -8.07
N ALA A 8 11.99 50.89 -9.01
CA ALA A 8 10.91 49.95 -8.74
C ALA A 8 11.51 48.56 -8.46
N ALA A 9 11.46 48.12 -7.22
CA ALA A 9 11.85 46.77 -6.82
C ALA A 9 10.68 45.80 -7.03
N THR A 10 10.75 45.02 -8.12
CA THR A 10 9.79 43.94 -8.40
C THR A 10 10.12 42.73 -7.52
N ILE A 11 9.32 42.49 -6.49
CA ILE A 11 9.46 41.31 -5.62
C ILE A 11 8.87 40.10 -6.35
N PHE A 12 9.73 39.19 -6.82
CA PHE A 12 9.33 37.88 -7.32
C PHE A 12 9.02 36.96 -6.12
N PHE A 13 7.72 36.74 -5.85
CA PHE A 13 7.28 35.69 -4.93
C PHE A 13 7.41 34.33 -5.64
N VAL A 14 8.48 33.59 -5.33
CA VAL A 14 8.60 32.18 -5.74
C VAL A 14 7.83 31.35 -4.71
N THR A 15 6.61 30.93 -5.05
CA THR A 15 5.85 29.99 -4.22
C THR A 15 6.39 28.58 -4.45
N ASN A 16 7.09 28.03 -3.46
CA ASN A 16 7.41 26.60 -3.40
C ASN A 16 6.12 25.82 -3.12
N THR A 17 5.42 25.38 -4.17
CA THR A 17 4.36 24.38 -4.00
C THR A 17 5.00 23.01 -3.85
N SER A 18 5.20 22.57 -2.62
CA SER A 18 5.44 21.16 -2.33
C SER A 18 4.16 20.38 -2.67
N VAL A 19 4.16 19.72 -3.81
CA VAL A 19 3.14 18.71 -4.13
C VAL A 19 3.40 17.54 -3.20
N GLY A 20 2.67 17.49 -2.08
CA GLY A 20 2.64 16.32 -1.22
C GLY A 20 1.97 15.19 -2.00
N HIS A 21 2.77 14.31 -2.61
CA HIS A 21 2.27 13.04 -3.12
C HIS A 21 1.94 12.18 -1.90
N ALA A 22 0.67 12.18 -1.47
CA ALA A 22 0.18 11.16 -0.57
C ALA A 22 0.43 9.79 -1.23
N TRP A 23 1.08 8.88 -0.51
CA TRP A 23 1.21 7.51 -0.98
C TRP A 23 -0.19 6.92 -1.17
N PRO A 24 -0.42 6.10 -2.21
CA PRO A 24 -1.70 5.43 -2.38
C PRO A 24 -2.03 4.67 -1.10
N THR A 25 -3.29 4.70 -0.70
CA THR A 25 -3.80 3.95 0.45
C THR A 25 -4.87 2.98 -0.03
N PHE A 26 -4.95 1.80 0.59
CA PHE A 26 -5.99 0.83 0.27
C PHE A 26 -7.37 1.20 0.86
N TYR A 27 -7.46 2.26 1.67
CA TYR A 27 -8.76 2.71 2.23
C TYR A 27 -9.74 3.22 1.17
N GLU A 28 -9.28 3.52 -0.04
CA GLU A 28 -10.11 3.92 -1.19
C GLU A 28 -10.52 2.72 -2.07
N SER A 29 -10.32 1.50 -1.59
CA SER A 29 -10.64 0.26 -2.29
C SER A 29 -11.82 -0.45 -1.65
N ASP A 30 -12.59 -1.20 -2.43
CA ASP A 30 -13.70 -2.00 -1.91
C ASP A 30 -13.21 -3.26 -1.20
N LEU A 31 -12.09 -3.83 -1.67
CA LEU A 31 -11.48 -5.04 -1.14
C LEU A 31 -9.95 -4.98 -1.29
N LEU A 32 -9.24 -5.33 -0.22
CA LEU A 32 -7.85 -5.78 -0.30
C LEU A 32 -7.76 -7.14 0.42
N GLN A 33 -7.20 -8.15 -0.26
CA GLN A 33 -6.89 -9.44 0.34
C GLN A 33 -5.44 -9.80 0.04
N VAL A 34 -4.72 -10.26 1.06
CA VAL A 34 -3.35 -10.77 0.96
C VAL A 34 -3.33 -12.16 1.58
N VAL A 35 -2.85 -13.15 0.84
CA VAL A 35 -2.65 -14.52 1.30
C VAL A 35 -1.16 -14.82 1.19
N ILE A 36 -0.57 -15.29 2.29
CA ILE A 36 0.82 -15.75 2.34
C ILE A 36 0.81 -17.17 2.86
N VAL A 37 1.51 -18.08 2.16
CA VAL A 37 1.83 -19.41 2.67
C VAL A 37 3.33 -19.48 2.92
N GLU A 38 3.71 -19.81 4.14
CA GLU A 38 5.10 -20.00 4.56
C GLU A 38 5.19 -21.20 5.49
N ASN A 39 6.17 -22.08 5.28
CA ASN A 39 6.33 -23.31 6.06
C ASN A 39 5.05 -24.17 6.12
N GLY A 40 4.29 -24.20 5.02
CA GLY A 40 2.97 -24.85 4.93
C GLY A 40 1.82 -24.17 5.69
N VAL A 41 2.05 -23.03 6.35
CA VAL A 41 1.03 -22.28 7.12
C VAL A 41 0.45 -21.16 6.26
N GLU A 42 -0.86 -21.21 6.01
CA GLU A 42 -1.57 -20.13 5.32
C GLU A 42 -2.03 -19.06 6.31
N THR A 43 -1.73 -17.79 6.01
CA THR A 43 -2.33 -16.64 6.69
C THR A 43 -2.96 -15.72 5.67
N THR A 44 -4.21 -15.33 5.93
CA THR A 44 -4.98 -14.41 5.07
C THR A 44 -5.28 -13.13 5.83
N TRP A 45 -4.95 -11.99 5.24
CA TRP A 45 -5.41 -10.67 5.67
C TRP A 45 -6.45 -10.15 4.68
N ARG A 46 -7.52 -9.56 5.19
CA ARG A 46 -8.60 -8.99 4.38
C ARG A 46 -9.06 -7.66 4.96
N TYR A 47 -9.21 -6.68 4.07
CA TYR A 47 -9.96 -5.45 4.28
C TYR A 47 -11.15 -5.44 3.35
N GLU A 48 -12.33 -5.18 3.90
CA GLU A 48 -13.55 -4.87 3.18
C GLU A 48 -14.00 -3.47 3.60
N SER A 49 -14.19 -2.60 2.61
CA SER A 49 -14.62 -1.22 2.84
C SER A 49 -15.95 -1.14 3.58
N PRO A 50 -16.14 -0.15 4.47
CA PRO A 50 -15.17 0.89 4.84
C PRO A 50 -14.29 0.54 6.05
N THR A 51 -14.64 -0.47 6.84
CA THR A 51 -14.09 -0.62 8.21
C THR A 51 -13.78 -2.04 8.64
N ARG A 52 -13.99 -3.04 7.79
CA ARG A 52 -13.87 -4.44 8.18
C ARG A 52 -12.45 -4.94 7.90
N PHE A 53 -11.72 -5.27 8.97
CA PHE A 53 -10.40 -5.88 8.90
C PHE A 53 -10.45 -7.27 9.53
N GLN A 54 -9.89 -8.27 8.86
CA GLN A 54 -9.88 -9.64 9.32
C GLN A 54 -8.56 -10.32 8.97
N ARG A 55 -8.01 -11.06 9.92
CA ARG A 55 -6.91 -11.99 9.69
C ARG A 55 -7.39 -13.39 10.01
N PHE A 56 -7.20 -14.32 9.09
CA PHE A 56 -7.49 -15.73 9.25
C PHE A 56 -6.18 -16.50 9.35
N ASP A 57 -6.08 -17.39 10.33
CA ASP A 57 -5.03 -18.40 10.37
C ASP A 57 -5.38 -19.62 9.50
N GLU A 58 -4.47 -20.60 9.44
CA GLU A 58 -4.64 -21.87 8.75
C GLU A 58 -5.90 -22.66 9.15
N ASN A 59 -6.46 -22.39 10.33
CA ASN A 59 -7.66 -23.03 10.86
C ASN A 59 -8.93 -22.21 10.58
N GLY A 60 -8.82 -21.10 9.85
CA GLY A 60 -9.92 -20.19 9.54
C GLY A 60 -10.37 -19.33 10.73
N ARG A 61 -9.58 -19.26 11.81
CA ARG A 61 -9.94 -18.44 12.99
C ARG A 61 -9.67 -16.98 12.69
N SER A 62 -10.69 -16.14 12.82
CA SER A 62 -10.59 -14.71 12.52
C SER A 62 -10.25 -13.87 13.76
N VAL A 63 -9.32 -12.92 13.63
CA VAL A 63 -9.10 -11.83 14.59
C VAL A 63 -9.35 -10.49 13.88
N GLY A 64 -9.95 -9.49 14.55
CA GLY A 64 -10.32 -8.22 13.91
C GLY A 64 -9.58 -6.97 14.43
N TRP A 65 -9.44 -6.81 15.75
CA TRP A 65 -9.07 -5.51 16.34
C TRP A 65 -7.59 -5.09 16.17
N LYS A 66 -6.68 -6.03 15.89
CA LYS A 66 -5.25 -5.76 15.62
C LYS A 66 -4.88 -5.71 14.13
N VAL A 67 -5.81 -6.07 13.25
CA VAL A 67 -5.49 -6.37 11.85
C VAL A 67 -5.26 -5.13 10.99
N LYS A 68 -5.84 -4.00 11.39
CA LYS A 68 -5.69 -2.74 10.64
C LYS A 68 -4.22 -2.36 10.45
N GLN A 69 -3.43 -2.38 11.53
CA GLN A 69 -2.03 -2.04 11.47
C GLN A 69 -1.23 -3.03 10.61
N GLU A 70 -1.48 -4.34 10.78
CA GLU A 70 -0.84 -5.37 9.95
C GLU A 70 -1.15 -5.19 8.45
N MET A 71 -2.35 -4.74 8.11
CA MET A 71 -2.74 -4.43 6.74
C MET A 71 -2.06 -3.17 6.19
N ASP A 72 -1.94 -2.10 7.00
CA ASP A 72 -1.15 -0.91 6.63
C ASP A 72 0.32 -1.27 6.38
N ASP A 73 0.91 -2.07 7.26
CA ASP A 73 2.29 -2.54 7.17
C ASP A 73 2.48 -3.42 5.92
N LEU A 74 1.59 -4.40 5.68
CA LEU A 74 1.63 -5.26 4.50
C LEU A 74 1.47 -4.45 3.21
N PHE A 75 0.49 -3.54 3.13
CA PHE A 75 0.29 -2.73 1.92
C PHE A 75 1.53 -1.90 1.59
N THR A 76 2.14 -1.32 2.62
CA THR A 76 3.38 -0.52 2.51
C THR A 76 4.57 -1.39 2.09
N LEU A 77 4.75 -2.54 2.74
CA LEU A 77 5.81 -3.50 2.45
C LEU A 77 5.75 -4.00 1.01
N LEU A 78 4.57 -4.41 0.57
CA LEU A 78 4.36 -4.93 -0.78
C LEU A 78 4.48 -3.83 -1.84
N ARG A 79 4.40 -2.55 -1.44
CA ARG A 79 4.37 -1.36 -2.32
C ARG A 79 3.36 -1.56 -3.43
N LEU A 80 2.12 -1.88 -3.07
CA LEU A 80 1.08 -2.25 -4.02
C LEU A 80 0.72 -1.08 -4.92
N ASP A 81 1.06 -1.23 -6.20
CA ASP A 81 0.54 -0.44 -7.30
C ASP A 81 0.18 -1.37 -8.48
N HIS A 82 -0.53 -0.83 -9.47
CA HIS A 82 -1.00 -1.60 -10.62
C HIS A 82 0.10 -2.03 -11.61
N PHE A 83 1.35 -1.57 -11.42
CA PHE A 83 2.51 -1.94 -12.24
C PHE A 83 3.48 -2.87 -11.51
N THR A 84 3.24 -3.14 -10.23
CA THR A 84 4.16 -3.90 -9.40
C THR A 84 4.17 -5.36 -9.84
N LYS A 85 5.38 -5.90 -10.00
CA LYS A 85 5.60 -7.32 -10.29
C LYS A 85 5.53 -8.13 -9.00
N VAL A 86 4.87 -9.28 -9.05
CA VAL A 86 4.68 -10.15 -7.87
C VAL A 86 6.00 -10.67 -7.33
N GLU A 87 7.01 -10.88 -8.19
CA GLU A 87 8.35 -11.31 -7.76
C GLU A 87 9.00 -10.27 -6.85
N LYS A 88 8.78 -8.97 -7.11
CA LYS A 88 9.29 -7.88 -6.25
C LYS A 88 8.55 -7.81 -4.92
N MET A 89 7.29 -8.23 -4.88
CA MET A 89 6.55 -8.38 -3.63
C MET A 89 7.15 -9.50 -2.78
N VAL A 90 7.44 -10.65 -3.39
CA VAL A 90 8.05 -11.81 -2.71
C VAL A 90 9.46 -11.52 -2.22
N GLU A 91 10.29 -10.82 -3.02
CA GLU A 91 11.61 -10.35 -2.58
C GLU A 91 11.51 -9.52 -1.29
N ARG A 92 10.58 -8.55 -1.23
CA ARG A 92 10.39 -7.70 -0.05
C ARG A 92 9.87 -8.48 1.15
N LEU A 93 8.94 -9.42 0.95
CA LEU A 93 8.47 -10.30 2.03
C LEU A 93 9.64 -11.09 2.65
N LYS A 94 10.54 -11.62 1.80
CA LYS A 94 11.73 -12.33 2.27
C LYS A 94 12.69 -11.44 3.04
N GLU A 95 12.85 -10.19 2.60
CA GLU A 95 13.66 -9.19 3.31
C GLU A 95 13.03 -8.76 4.66
N ASP A 96 11.71 -8.82 4.80
CA ASP A 96 10.94 -8.39 5.98
C ASP A 96 10.71 -9.49 7.03
N GLY A 97 11.20 -10.70 6.78
CA GLY A 97 11.14 -11.80 7.76
C GLY A 97 10.26 -12.98 7.38
N TYR A 98 9.83 -13.07 6.12
CA TYR A 98 9.19 -14.26 5.54
C TYR A 98 10.17 -14.99 4.60
N PRO A 99 11.24 -15.63 5.11
CA PRO A 99 12.29 -16.21 4.26
C PRO A 99 11.82 -17.35 3.37
N ASP A 100 10.77 -18.07 3.77
CA ASP A 100 10.33 -19.33 3.20
C ASP A 100 8.94 -19.23 2.53
N VAL A 101 8.60 -18.07 1.96
CA VAL A 101 7.36 -17.89 1.19
C VAL A 101 7.25 -18.95 0.08
N GLU A 102 6.17 -19.73 0.15
CA GLU A 102 5.79 -20.79 -0.79
C GLU A 102 4.72 -20.29 -1.77
N HIS A 103 3.83 -19.40 -1.30
CA HIS A 103 2.75 -18.83 -2.08
C HIS A 103 2.46 -17.40 -1.63
N LEU A 104 2.21 -16.52 -2.60
CA LEU A 104 1.68 -15.18 -2.39
C LEU A 104 0.49 -14.99 -3.34
N GLU A 105 -0.66 -14.60 -2.80
CA GLU A 105 -1.79 -14.10 -3.58
C GLU A 105 -2.21 -12.73 -3.04
N VAL A 106 -2.36 -11.74 -3.93
CA VAL A 106 -2.88 -10.43 -3.58
C VAL A 106 -4.04 -10.12 -4.50
N ARG A 107 -5.19 -9.73 -3.92
CA ARG A 107 -6.35 -9.22 -4.65
C ARG A 107 -6.67 -7.81 -4.19
N TRP A 108 -6.80 -6.89 -5.13
CA TRP A 108 -7.13 -5.50 -4.84
C TRP A 108 -8.24 -5.02 -5.77
N MET A 109 -9.42 -4.76 -5.20
CA MET A 109 -10.58 -4.22 -5.92
C MET A 109 -10.73 -2.75 -5.59
N LYS A 110 -10.45 -1.87 -6.57
CA LYS A 110 -10.66 -0.43 -6.42
C LYS A 110 -12.15 -0.10 -6.40
N SER A 111 -12.49 1.07 -5.85
CA SER A 111 -13.87 1.58 -5.80
C SER A 111 -14.54 1.80 -7.17
N ASP A 112 -13.75 1.83 -8.25
CA ASP A 112 -14.27 1.88 -9.63
C ASP A 112 -14.63 0.49 -10.19
N GLY A 113 -14.52 -0.57 -9.37
CA GLY A 113 -14.79 -1.96 -9.73
C GLY A 113 -13.63 -2.68 -10.40
N GLN A 114 -12.47 -2.04 -10.60
CA GLN A 114 -11.31 -2.71 -11.17
C GLN A 114 -10.68 -3.67 -10.17
N LEU A 115 -10.63 -4.96 -10.53
CA LEU A 115 -9.94 -6.00 -9.76
C LEU A 115 -8.56 -6.28 -10.34
N TYR A 116 -7.55 -6.14 -9.50
CA TYR A 116 -6.18 -6.55 -9.76
C TYR A 116 -5.87 -7.80 -8.95
N THR A 117 -5.15 -8.75 -9.56
CA THR A 117 -4.73 -9.98 -8.87
C THR A 117 -3.29 -10.29 -9.22
N TRP A 118 -2.49 -10.54 -8.19
CA TRP A 118 -1.12 -11.02 -8.28
C TRP A 118 -1.05 -12.38 -7.64
N THR A 119 -0.40 -13.33 -8.31
CA THR A 119 -0.23 -14.68 -7.80
C THR A 119 1.19 -15.14 -8.09
N TRP A 120 1.84 -15.65 -7.06
CA TRP A 120 3.15 -16.28 -7.15
C TRP A 120 3.15 -17.59 -6.37
N LYS A 121 3.86 -18.58 -6.89
CA LYS A 121 4.03 -19.90 -6.28
C LYS A 121 5.44 -20.40 -6.57
N LYS A 122 6.10 -20.93 -5.54
CA LYS A 122 7.46 -21.51 -5.62
C LYS A 122 7.52 -22.75 -6.50
#